data_AF-A0A229YLK6-F1
#
_entry.id   AF-A0A229YLK6-F1
#
_cell.length_a   1.000
_cell.length_b   1.000
_cell.length_c   1.000
_cell.angle_alpha   90.00
_cell.angle_beta   90.00
_cell.angle_gamma   90.00
#
_symmetry.space_group_name_H-M   'P 1'
#
loop_
_entity.id
_entity.type
_entity.pdbx_description
1 polymer ?
#
loop_
_entity_poly.entity_id
_entity_poly.type
_entity_poly.pdbx_seq_one_letter_code
_entity_poly.pdbx_strand_id
1 'polypeptide(L)'
;MLIQESFHDVPTKADGNGTMRIYVFHPTVPGYPKARFPGVVVFSEIYQVTGPVSRFARQIAGQGYICAAPSSYHEFTGPEPLQYNAEDTDKGNQWKVSKKIAAYDEDASLCVDYLLSLPTCNGRVGATGMCLGGHLAYRCALDSRVKAAVCYFATDIHSKTLGEGKNDDSLARAGDIKGELLMIFGKNDNHVPPEGRDLIRKTLHEKGVLFSFYEVAWAQHAFIRDELSKGRYDPAITKVCFEMLLELFGRTLKLDLGEHDGKKLEIEDKQTWNLLRQAQLESSKFIELEFMIDSKPPDKLFVAHNQPPNEAYGGCALTGIDLGNHRYLSNLGSILLAFISILASLFLIWRSERKHAAVGRREMQLFLLCFIIVEICEIFTVGGFPLDSAVLKGFSAVHIAAITATTWILFLNALVGFQLLDDGTPVSLGLCLASALVFFVGTGYIALDTAFDWTGEFATDPSNNYRNIALYVLYQLFPLVLLVAFFILETVLVIRVLGEFRPMLYLSAAALLFAVGQIFNYVVSTHLCQASHGKVNGAIFETFFTLLSVVTVWFFWSSITEDDWPMPMGVGGGYS
;
A
#
# COMPACT_ATOMS: atom_id res chain seq x y z
N MET A 1 17.34 22.34 -10.57
CA MET A 1 18.44 23.17 -11.15
C MET A 1 18.00 23.69 -12.50
N LEU A 2 18.60 24.79 -12.99
CA LEU A 2 18.38 25.20 -14.39
C LEU A 2 19.06 24.19 -15.32
N ILE A 3 18.55 24.04 -16.54
CA ILE A 3 19.05 23.04 -17.50
C ILE A 3 19.46 23.78 -18.78
N GLN A 4 20.67 23.52 -19.24
CA GLN A 4 21.15 23.93 -20.55
C GLN A 4 21.11 22.74 -21.48
N GLU A 5 20.39 22.88 -22.60
CA GLU A 5 20.29 21.85 -23.62
C GLU A 5 21.27 22.13 -24.76
N SER A 6 21.95 21.08 -25.20
CA SER A 6 22.88 21.12 -26.34
C SER A 6 22.93 19.74 -26.97
N PHE A 7 23.78 19.56 -27.98
CA PHE A 7 24.09 18.25 -28.52
C PHE A 7 25.57 18.13 -28.82
N HIS A 8 26.06 16.90 -28.87
CA HIS A 8 27.41 16.56 -29.26
C HIS A 8 27.38 15.40 -30.25
N ASP A 9 28.01 15.58 -31.40
CA ASP A 9 28.08 14.57 -32.45
C ASP A 9 29.41 13.81 -32.32
N VAL A 10 29.34 12.47 -32.22
CA VAL A 10 30.50 11.58 -32.03
C VAL A 10 30.65 10.61 -33.19
N PRO A 11 31.88 10.35 -33.69
CA PRO A 11 32.09 9.39 -34.77
C PRO A 11 31.89 7.94 -34.28
N THR A 12 31.23 7.13 -35.10
CA THR A 12 30.97 5.70 -34.86
C THR A 12 31.69 4.83 -35.90
N LYS A 13 32.00 3.58 -35.55
CA LYS A 13 32.82 2.66 -36.38
C LYS A 13 32.23 1.25 -36.49
N ALA A 14 31.41 0.82 -35.54
CA ALA A 14 30.93 -0.56 -35.43
C ALA A 14 30.08 -1.03 -36.63
N ASP A 15 29.45 -0.09 -37.35
CA ASP A 15 28.71 -0.37 -38.58
C ASP A 15 29.21 0.44 -39.79
N GLY A 16 30.51 0.78 -39.78
CA GLY A 16 31.14 1.68 -40.75
C GLY A 16 31.39 3.07 -40.19
N ASN A 17 31.82 4.03 -41.02
CA ASN A 17 32.07 5.41 -40.56
C ASN A 17 30.75 6.19 -40.51
N GLY A 18 30.21 6.38 -39.31
CA GLY A 18 29.01 7.16 -39.05
C GLY A 18 29.23 8.26 -38.02
N THR A 19 28.15 8.97 -37.69
CA THR A 19 28.13 9.97 -36.63
C THR A 19 26.85 9.81 -35.82
N MET A 20 26.97 9.62 -34.51
CA MET A 20 25.85 9.58 -33.57
C MET A 20 25.68 10.92 -32.89
N ARG A 21 24.43 11.42 -32.81
CA ARG A 21 24.11 12.59 -32.00
C ARG A 21 23.81 12.18 -30.56
N ILE A 22 24.46 12.85 -29.62
CA ILE A 22 24.15 12.79 -28.19
C ILE A 22 23.45 14.10 -27.81
N TYR A 23 22.17 14.03 -27.44
CA TYR A 23 21.46 15.16 -26.85
C TYR A 23 21.86 15.30 -25.38
N VAL A 24 22.21 16.52 -24.97
CA VAL A 24 22.82 16.78 -23.66
C VAL A 24 21.93 17.72 -22.86
N PHE A 25 21.53 17.27 -21.67
CA PHE A 25 20.77 18.05 -20.70
C PHE A 25 21.67 18.31 -19.50
N HIS A 26 22.29 19.49 -19.47
CA HIS A 26 23.32 19.82 -18.49
C HIS A 26 22.74 20.70 -17.37
N PRO A 27 22.79 20.26 -16.09
CA PRO A 27 22.38 21.11 -14.97
C PRO A 27 23.36 22.27 -14.78
N THR A 28 22.83 23.45 -14.49
CA THR A 28 23.63 24.62 -14.15
C THR A 28 23.16 25.20 -12.81
N VAL A 29 24.12 25.69 -12.04
CA VAL A 29 23.88 26.34 -10.73
C VAL A 29 24.46 27.75 -10.79
N PRO A 30 23.62 28.79 -10.66
CA PRO A 30 24.09 30.18 -10.65
C PRO A 30 25.18 30.41 -9.59
N GLY A 31 26.31 31.00 -10.00
CA GLY A 31 27.45 31.24 -9.12
C GLY A 31 28.44 30.06 -9.00
N TYR A 32 28.15 28.88 -9.56
CA TYR A 32 29.01 27.70 -9.46
C TYR A 32 29.32 27.08 -10.84
N PRO A 33 30.08 27.76 -11.71
CA PRO A 33 30.37 27.30 -13.08
C PRO A 33 31.24 26.04 -13.14
N LYS A 34 31.86 25.66 -12.02
CA LYS A 34 32.69 24.45 -11.87
C LYS A 34 31.99 23.36 -11.04
N ALA A 35 30.69 23.49 -10.79
CA ALA A 35 29.93 22.45 -10.12
C ALA A 35 30.06 21.14 -10.91
N ARG A 36 30.37 20.05 -10.19
CA ARG A 36 30.53 18.72 -10.79
C ARG A 36 29.31 17.87 -10.46
N PHE A 37 28.85 17.11 -11.45
CA PHE A 37 27.66 16.27 -11.38
C PHE A 37 27.98 14.87 -11.88
N PRO A 38 27.30 13.84 -11.38
CA PRO A 38 27.30 12.54 -12.05
C PRO A 38 26.67 12.59 -13.43
N GLY A 39 27.11 11.71 -14.32
CA GLY A 39 26.55 11.52 -15.65
C GLY A 39 25.51 10.41 -15.70
N VAL A 40 24.52 10.53 -16.58
CA VAL A 40 23.50 9.50 -16.84
C VAL A 40 23.29 9.37 -18.34
N VAL A 41 23.48 8.16 -18.88
CA VAL A 41 23.07 7.87 -20.26
C VAL A 41 21.58 7.53 -20.28
N VAL A 42 20.79 8.24 -21.08
CA VAL A 42 19.32 8.10 -21.16
C VAL A 42 18.94 7.55 -22.54
N PHE A 43 18.68 6.25 -22.61
CA PHE A 43 18.32 5.58 -23.86
C PHE A 43 16.83 5.69 -24.15
N SER A 44 16.52 5.97 -25.42
CA SER A 44 15.15 6.11 -25.90
C SER A 44 14.45 4.78 -26.13
N GLU A 45 13.13 4.85 -26.24
CA GLU A 45 12.33 3.81 -26.90
C GLU A 45 12.69 3.70 -28.40
N ILE A 46 11.90 2.93 -29.16
CA ILE A 46 12.06 2.75 -30.61
C ILE A 46 11.79 4.01 -31.46
N TYR A 47 11.67 5.20 -30.85
CA TYR A 47 11.27 6.44 -31.53
C TYR A 47 12.35 7.54 -31.48
N GLN A 48 13.59 7.19 -31.12
CA GLN A 48 14.66 8.16 -30.80
C GLN A 48 14.27 9.12 -29.66
N VAL A 49 14.96 10.25 -29.54
CA VAL A 49 14.80 11.20 -28.42
C VAL A 49 13.55 12.06 -28.61
N THR A 50 12.40 11.50 -28.30
CA THR A 50 11.08 12.16 -28.38
C THR A 50 10.86 13.19 -27.26
N GLY A 51 9.72 13.89 -27.31
CA GLY A 51 9.26 14.79 -26.25
C GLY A 51 9.27 14.15 -24.85
N PRO A 52 8.63 12.97 -24.65
CA PRO A 52 8.69 12.24 -23.37
C PRO A 52 10.11 11.92 -22.90
N VAL A 53 10.97 11.41 -23.78
CA VAL A 53 12.36 11.08 -23.44
C VAL A 53 13.13 12.33 -23.02
N SER A 54 12.97 13.42 -23.77
CA SER A 54 13.58 14.72 -23.46
C SER A 54 13.08 15.28 -22.13
N ARG A 55 11.77 15.19 -21.85
CA ARG A 55 11.19 15.59 -20.56
C ARG A 55 11.76 14.75 -19.41
N PHE A 56 11.88 13.44 -19.60
CA PHE A 56 12.47 12.55 -18.60
C PHE A 56 13.94 12.89 -18.33
N ALA A 57 14.74 13.10 -19.38
CA ALA A 57 16.12 13.56 -19.25
C ALA A 57 16.23 14.92 -18.56
N ARG A 58 15.32 15.86 -18.85
CA ARG A 58 15.23 17.14 -18.11
C ARG A 58 14.89 16.94 -16.64
N GLN A 59 13.98 16.04 -16.30
CA GLN A 59 13.64 15.76 -14.90
C GLN A 59 14.85 15.23 -14.14
N ILE A 60 15.59 14.28 -14.73
CA ILE A 60 16.84 13.76 -14.16
C ILE A 60 17.87 14.90 -14.05
N ALA A 61 18.08 15.70 -15.11
CA ALA A 61 19.02 16.82 -15.07
C ALA A 61 18.65 17.87 -14.02
N GLY A 62 17.36 18.15 -13.86
CA GLY A 62 16.83 19.05 -12.82
C GLY A 62 17.22 18.64 -11.39
N GLN A 63 17.48 17.34 -11.18
CA GLN A 63 17.95 16.75 -9.92
C GLN A 63 19.48 16.77 -9.78
N GLY A 64 20.24 17.36 -10.71
CA GLY A 64 21.70 17.50 -10.60
C GLY A 64 22.49 16.33 -11.18
N TYR A 65 22.11 15.86 -12.36
CA TYR A 65 22.81 14.85 -13.16
C TYR A 65 23.01 15.38 -14.59
N ILE A 66 24.14 15.14 -15.23
CA ILE A 66 24.31 15.46 -16.66
C ILE A 66 23.72 14.31 -17.47
N CYS A 67 22.68 14.56 -18.26
CA CYS A 67 22.07 13.50 -19.06
C CYS A 67 22.58 13.54 -20.51
N ALA A 68 22.98 12.37 -21.02
CA ALA A 68 23.38 12.13 -22.41
C ALA A 68 22.39 11.16 -23.06
N ALA A 69 21.60 11.62 -24.02
CA ALA A 69 20.59 10.82 -24.72
C ALA A 69 20.99 10.59 -26.19
N PRO A 70 21.49 9.40 -26.56
CA PRO A 70 21.92 9.13 -27.94
C PRO A 70 20.75 8.94 -28.92
N SER A 71 20.97 9.29 -30.19
CA SER A 71 20.12 8.90 -31.32
C SER A 71 20.38 7.44 -31.69
N SER A 72 19.56 6.51 -31.19
CA SER A 72 19.80 5.06 -31.27
C SER A 72 19.88 4.46 -32.70
N TYR A 73 19.38 5.17 -33.73
CA TYR A 73 19.27 4.67 -35.11
C TYR A 73 20.06 5.50 -36.12
N HIS A 74 21.18 6.11 -35.68
CA HIS A 74 22.02 6.97 -36.52
C HIS A 74 22.58 6.31 -37.79
N GLU A 75 22.61 4.97 -37.85
CA GLU A 75 22.97 4.21 -39.06
C GLU A 75 21.87 4.21 -40.13
N PHE A 76 20.61 4.42 -39.73
CA PHE A 76 19.45 4.29 -40.62
C PHE A 76 18.77 5.62 -40.91
N THR A 77 18.85 6.57 -39.98
CA THR A 77 18.14 7.85 -40.07
C THR A 77 18.87 8.95 -39.30
N GLY A 78 18.52 10.21 -39.60
CA GLY A 78 18.95 11.37 -38.82
C GLY A 78 18.44 11.32 -37.37
N PRO A 79 18.95 12.21 -36.49
CA PRO A 79 18.71 12.15 -35.05
C PRO A 79 17.30 12.64 -34.63
N GLU A 80 16.49 13.08 -35.59
CA GLU A 80 15.14 13.59 -35.35
C GLU A 80 14.21 12.52 -34.73
N PRO A 81 13.32 12.91 -33.79
CA PRO A 81 12.39 11.97 -33.19
C PRO A 81 11.44 11.38 -34.23
N LEU A 82 11.20 10.07 -34.15
CA LEU A 82 10.17 9.39 -34.93
C LEU A 82 8.78 9.69 -34.36
N GLN A 83 7.78 9.62 -35.22
CA GLN A 83 6.39 9.87 -34.83
C GLN A 83 5.75 8.64 -34.19
N TYR A 84 4.79 8.85 -33.30
CA TYR A 84 3.98 7.78 -32.73
C TYR A 84 2.85 7.34 -33.69
N ASN A 85 3.23 7.01 -34.93
CA ASN A 85 2.34 6.48 -35.96
C ASN A 85 2.74 5.03 -36.31
N ALA A 86 1.92 4.33 -37.09
CA ALA A 86 2.17 2.93 -37.43
C ALA A 86 3.46 2.76 -38.26
N GLU A 87 3.68 3.63 -39.26
CA GLU A 87 4.84 3.56 -40.16
C GLU A 87 6.17 3.64 -39.41
N ASP A 88 6.31 4.63 -38.54
CA ASP A 88 7.53 4.84 -37.76
C ASP A 88 7.68 3.80 -36.63
N THR A 89 6.57 3.28 -36.12
CA THR A 89 6.59 2.11 -35.21
C THR A 89 7.16 0.88 -35.92
N ASP A 90 6.77 0.64 -37.17
CA ASP A 90 7.27 -0.49 -37.96
C ASP A 90 8.76 -0.31 -38.29
N LYS A 91 9.19 0.91 -38.70
CA LYS A 91 10.61 1.23 -38.88
C LYS A 91 11.42 1.01 -37.61
N GLY A 92 10.96 1.53 -36.47
CA GLY A 92 11.63 1.36 -35.18
C GLY A 92 11.76 -0.11 -34.78
N ASN A 93 10.71 -0.92 -34.97
CA ASN A 93 10.77 -2.36 -34.72
C ASN A 93 11.65 -3.12 -35.72
N GLN A 94 11.76 -2.66 -36.95
CA GLN A 94 12.70 -3.20 -37.93
C GLN A 94 14.13 -2.86 -37.55
N TRP A 95 14.44 -1.59 -37.29
CA TRP A 95 15.80 -1.14 -36.99
C TRP A 95 16.34 -1.72 -35.70
N LYS A 96 15.51 -1.92 -34.65
CA LYS A 96 15.98 -2.55 -33.40
C LYS A 96 16.55 -3.96 -33.60
N VAL A 97 16.06 -4.69 -34.61
CA VAL A 97 16.52 -6.06 -34.93
C VAL A 97 17.46 -6.11 -36.12
N SER A 98 17.61 -5.02 -36.89
CA SER A 98 18.58 -4.93 -37.99
C SER A 98 19.92 -4.37 -37.53
N LYS A 99 19.93 -3.52 -36.49
CA LYS A 99 21.17 -2.93 -35.95
C LYS A 99 22.06 -3.98 -35.30
N LYS A 100 23.36 -3.90 -35.52
CA LYS A 100 24.32 -4.80 -34.87
C LYS A 100 24.36 -4.55 -33.36
N ILE A 101 24.43 -5.63 -32.59
CA ILE A 101 24.63 -5.56 -31.14
C ILE A 101 25.91 -4.80 -30.78
N ALA A 102 27.00 -5.02 -31.52
CA ALA A 102 28.26 -4.30 -31.30
C ALA A 102 28.14 -2.78 -31.50
N ALA A 103 27.22 -2.32 -32.37
CA ALA A 103 26.97 -0.90 -32.57
C ALA A 103 26.19 -0.29 -31.40
N TYR A 104 25.23 -1.03 -30.80
CA TYR A 104 24.61 -0.61 -29.54
C TYR A 104 25.62 -0.49 -28.39
N ASP A 105 26.55 -1.43 -28.30
CA ASP A 105 27.59 -1.41 -27.27
C ASP A 105 28.59 -0.26 -27.50
N GLU A 106 28.95 0.03 -28.75
CA GLU A 106 29.77 1.20 -29.11
C GLU A 106 29.07 2.51 -28.73
N ASP A 107 27.80 2.68 -29.11
CA ASP A 107 27.01 3.86 -28.78
C ASP A 107 26.97 4.12 -27.26
N ALA A 108 26.73 3.06 -26.48
CA ALA A 108 26.74 3.14 -25.02
C ALA A 108 28.12 3.58 -24.49
N SER A 109 29.21 2.97 -24.97
CA SER A 109 30.58 3.35 -24.58
C SER A 109 30.90 4.80 -24.94
N LEU A 110 30.51 5.28 -26.13
CA LEU A 110 30.75 6.65 -26.58
C LEU A 110 29.97 7.67 -25.74
N CYS A 111 28.76 7.35 -25.31
CA CYS A 111 28.03 8.19 -24.35
C CYS A 111 28.73 8.25 -22.98
N VAL A 112 29.25 7.13 -22.50
CA VAL A 112 30.03 7.08 -21.25
C VAL A 112 31.32 7.90 -21.39
N ASP A 113 32.04 7.75 -22.51
CA ASP A 113 33.25 8.51 -22.84
C ASP A 113 32.98 10.01 -22.87
N TYR A 114 31.91 10.42 -23.55
CA TYR A 114 31.50 11.82 -23.61
C TYR A 114 31.23 12.37 -22.20
N LEU A 115 30.42 11.69 -21.40
CA LEU A 115 30.12 12.12 -20.03
C LEU A 115 31.40 12.25 -19.19
N LEU A 116 32.31 11.26 -19.25
CA LEU A 116 33.56 11.27 -18.49
C LEU A 116 34.57 12.32 -18.98
N SER A 117 34.46 12.76 -20.25
CA SER A 117 35.30 13.83 -20.80
C SER A 117 34.94 15.23 -20.26
N LEU A 118 33.72 15.41 -19.76
CA LEU A 118 33.26 16.72 -19.28
C LEU A 118 33.98 17.09 -17.98
N PRO A 119 34.57 18.30 -17.87
CA PRO A 119 35.21 18.75 -16.63
C PRO A 119 34.20 18.92 -15.48
N THR A 120 32.92 19.07 -15.82
CA THR A 120 31.77 19.13 -14.90
C THR A 120 31.21 17.75 -14.56
N CYS A 121 31.76 16.65 -15.08
CA CYS A 121 31.40 15.32 -14.62
C CYS A 121 32.21 14.95 -13.38
N ASN A 122 31.58 14.35 -12.38
CA ASN A 122 32.25 13.90 -11.16
C ASN A 122 33.03 12.57 -11.34
N GLY A 123 32.93 11.94 -12.52
CA GLY A 123 33.55 10.66 -12.84
C GLY A 123 32.67 9.42 -12.58
N ARG A 124 31.44 9.61 -12.08
CA ARG A 124 30.46 8.53 -11.88
C ARG A 124 29.37 8.60 -12.94
N VAL A 125 29.10 7.45 -13.56
CA VAL A 125 28.12 7.34 -14.63
C VAL A 125 27.09 6.27 -14.30
N GLY A 126 25.82 6.58 -14.54
CA GLY A 126 24.73 5.62 -14.56
C GLY A 126 24.07 5.53 -15.94
N ALA A 127 23.12 4.62 -16.09
CA ALA A 127 22.33 4.48 -17.31
C ALA A 127 20.85 4.27 -17.00
N THR A 128 19.97 4.76 -17.86
CA THR A 128 18.54 4.50 -17.76
C THR A 128 17.88 4.50 -19.12
N GLY A 129 16.71 3.88 -19.25
CA GLY A 129 15.92 3.97 -20.46
C GLY A 129 14.65 3.15 -20.38
N MET A 130 13.78 3.31 -21.39
CA MET A 130 12.46 2.68 -21.43
C MET A 130 12.26 1.83 -22.68
N CYS A 131 11.58 0.68 -22.55
CA CYS A 131 11.34 -0.26 -23.66
C CYS A 131 12.69 -0.77 -24.23
N LEU A 132 12.97 -0.49 -25.51
CA LEU A 132 14.29 -0.68 -26.11
C LEU A 132 15.38 -0.04 -25.26
N GLY A 133 15.16 1.20 -24.80
CA GLY A 133 16.11 1.92 -23.96
C GLY A 133 16.34 1.25 -22.61
N GLY A 134 15.37 0.47 -22.10
CA GLY A 134 15.58 -0.36 -20.91
C GLY A 134 16.58 -1.49 -21.17
N HIS A 135 16.52 -2.12 -22.36
CA HIS A 135 17.51 -3.12 -22.79
C HIS A 135 18.87 -2.45 -23.05
N LEU A 136 18.91 -1.28 -23.68
CA LEU A 136 20.16 -0.56 -23.91
C LEU A 136 20.80 -0.06 -22.62
N ALA A 137 20.02 0.34 -21.62
CA ALA A 137 20.53 0.67 -20.28
C ALA A 137 21.14 -0.56 -19.59
N TYR A 138 20.52 -1.73 -19.71
CA TYR A 138 21.07 -3.00 -19.25
C TYR A 138 22.41 -3.31 -19.95
N ARG A 139 22.48 -3.12 -21.27
CA ARG A 139 23.73 -3.34 -22.03
C ARG A 139 24.81 -2.33 -21.67
N CYS A 140 24.45 -1.07 -21.46
CA CYS A 140 25.37 -0.04 -20.98
C CYS A 140 25.98 -0.42 -19.62
N ALA A 141 25.22 -1.09 -18.74
CA ALA A 141 25.71 -1.60 -17.46
C ALA A 141 26.76 -2.71 -17.58
N LEU A 142 26.96 -3.31 -18.76
CA LEU A 142 28.05 -4.24 -19.03
C LEU A 142 29.41 -3.53 -19.06
N ASP A 143 29.43 -2.21 -19.26
CA ASP A 143 30.62 -1.39 -19.10
C ASP A 143 30.92 -1.19 -17.61
N SER A 144 32.08 -1.66 -17.16
CA SER A 144 32.54 -1.58 -15.76
C SER A 144 32.61 -0.15 -15.17
N ARG A 145 32.59 0.88 -16.02
CA ARG A 145 32.56 2.30 -15.63
C ARG A 145 31.17 2.73 -15.16
N VAL A 146 30.12 2.05 -15.60
CA VAL A 146 28.73 2.33 -15.21
C VAL A 146 28.46 1.73 -13.84
N LYS A 147 28.12 2.59 -12.88
CA LYS A 147 27.95 2.23 -11.46
C LYS A 147 26.53 1.84 -11.11
N ALA A 148 25.55 2.28 -11.88
CA ALA A 148 24.15 1.87 -11.70
C ALA A 148 23.37 1.97 -13.00
N ALA A 149 22.36 1.11 -13.18
CA ALA A 149 21.40 1.26 -14.26
C ALA A 149 19.94 0.97 -13.85
N VAL A 150 19.02 1.80 -14.35
CA VAL A 150 17.57 1.65 -14.15
C VAL A 150 16.89 1.31 -15.48
N CYS A 151 16.31 0.12 -15.55
CA CYS A 151 15.80 -0.44 -16.80
C CYS A 151 14.27 -0.52 -16.73
N TYR A 152 13.58 0.40 -17.41
CA TYR A 152 12.12 0.43 -17.47
C TYR A 152 11.61 -0.47 -18.60
N PHE A 153 10.86 -1.51 -18.23
CA PHE A 153 10.21 -2.51 -19.10
C PHE A 153 11.10 -2.93 -20.28
N ALA A 154 12.31 -3.36 -19.94
CA ALA A 154 13.36 -3.74 -20.89
C ALA A 154 12.89 -4.93 -21.74
N THR A 155 12.48 -4.64 -22.98
CA THR A 155 11.99 -5.65 -23.92
C THR A 155 13.13 -6.48 -24.46
N ASP A 156 12.80 -7.61 -25.10
CA ASP A 156 13.73 -8.43 -25.90
C ASP A 156 14.89 -9.13 -25.15
N ILE A 157 15.22 -8.75 -23.89
CA ILE A 157 16.25 -9.43 -23.07
C ILE A 157 15.97 -10.93 -22.92
N HIS A 158 14.72 -11.28 -22.58
CA HIS A 158 14.32 -12.66 -22.32
C HIS A 158 14.22 -13.52 -23.59
N SER A 159 13.94 -12.89 -24.73
CA SER A 159 13.77 -13.55 -26.03
C SER A 159 15.02 -13.53 -26.90
N LYS A 160 16.07 -12.79 -26.49
CA LYS A 160 17.34 -12.59 -27.21
C LYS A 160 17.18 -11.91 -28.58
N THR A 161 16.07 -11.22 -28.79
CA THR A 161 15.65 -10.76 -30.12
C THR A 161 16.23 -9.42 -30.52
N LEU A 162 17.02 -8.76 -29.67
CA LEU A 162 17.65 -7.49 -30.02
C LEU A 162 18.74 -7.72 -31.07
N GLY A 163 18.83 -6.78 -32.00
CA GLY A 163 19.89 -6.68 -32.99
C GLY A 163 19.94 -7.76 -34.06
N GLU A 164 20.88 -7.56 -34.99
CA GLU A 164 21.06 -8.40 -36.18
C GLU A 164 21.22 -9.87 -35.80
N GLY A 165 20.45 -10.74 -36.46
CA GLY A 165 20.45 -12.17 -36.18
C GLY A 165 19.61 -12.62 -34.97
N LYS A 166 19.01 -11.68 -34.21
CA LYS A 166 18.10 -11.96 -33.08
C LYS A 166 18.66 -13.01 -32.11
N ASN A 167 19.92 -12.82 -31.73
CA ASN A 167 20.62 -13.69 -30.81
C ASN A 167 21.54 -12.87 -29.89
N ASP A 168 20.97 -11.84 -29.26
CA ASP A 168 21.76 -11.03 -28.32
C ASP A 168 22.19 -11.84 -27.10
N ASP A 169 23.30 -11.40 -26.52
CA ASP A 169 24.01 -12.06 -25.44
C ASP A 169 23.80 -11.39 -24.08
N SER A 170 22.81 -10.51 -23.93
CA SER A 170 22.63 -9.69 -22.72
C SER A 170 22.56 -10.53 -21.44
N LEU A 171 21.68 -11.54 -21.39
CA LEU A 171 21.59 -12.44 -20.23
C LEU A 171 22.82 -13.33 -20.05
N ALA A 172 23.49 -13.72 -21.13
CA ALA A 172 24.70 -14.53 -21.04
C ALA A 172 25.85 -13.75 -20.38
N ARG A 173 25.92 -12.45 -20.67
CA ARG A 173 26.90 -11.48 -20.16
C ARG A 173 26.50 -10.79 -18.86
N ALA A 174 25.39 -11.17 -18.23
CA ALA A 174 24.93 -10.53 -16.99
C ALA A 174 26.01 -10.44 -15.89
N GLY A 175 26.92 -11.41 -15.80
CA GLY A 175 28.04 -11.41 -14.82
C GLY A 175 29.14 -10.36 -15.09
N ASP A 176 29.12 -9.73 -16.26
CA ASP A 176 30.03 -8.63 -16.60
C ASP A 176 29.63 -7.34 -15.87
N ILE A 177 28.35 -7.22 -15.47
CA ILE A 177 27.79 -6.06 -14.79
C ILE A 177 28.43 -5.90 -13.41
N LYS A 178 29.14 -4.77 -13.22
CA LYS A 178 29.77 -4.41 -11.94
C LYS A 178 29.00 -3.36 -11.15
N GLY A 179 28.11 -2.62 -11.83
CA GLY A 179 27.20 -1.68 -11.21
C GLY A 179 25.95 -2.35 -10.64
N GLU A 180 25.14 -1.57 -9.96
CA GLU A 180 23.86 -2.02 -9.42
C GLU A 180 22.71 -1.81 -10.41
N LEU A 181 21.83 -2.81 -10.53
CA LEU A 181 20.67 -2.73 -11.43
C LEU A 181 19.36 -2.51 -10.69
N LEU A 182 18.44 -1.77 -11.31
CA LEU A 182 17.03 -1.79 -10.98
C LEU A 182 16.22 -2.14 -12.23
N MET A 183 15.54 -3.28 -12.21
CA MET A 183 14.64 -3.70 -13.27
C MET A 183 13.19 -3.38 -12.88
N ILE A 184 12.47 -2.64 -13.73
CA ILE A 184 11.08 -2.23 -13.46
C ILE A 184 10.18 -2.75 -14.58
N PHE A 185 9.16 -3.55 -14.27
CA PHE A 185 8.22 -4.07 -15.27
C PHE A 185 6.76 -3.81 -14.86
N GLY A 186 5.86 -3.73 -15.83
CA GLY A 186 4.43 -3.80 -15.57
C GLY A 186 3.95 -5.27 -15.51
N LYS A 187 3.02 -5.60 -14.60
CA LYS A 187 2.48 -6.97 -14.54
C LYS A 187 1.66 -7.37 -15.77
N ASN A 188 1.03 -6.40 -16.42
CA ASN A 188 0.20 -6.58 -17.60
C ASN A 188 0.96 -6.22 -18.90
N ASP A 189 2.30 -6.19 -18.86
CA ASP A 189 3.12 -6.00 -20.05
C ASP A 189 3.30 -7.33 -20.81
N ASN A 190 2.69 -7.42 -21.98
CA ASN A 190 2.77 -8.60 -22.83
C ASN A 190 4.07 -8.68 -23.66
N HIS A 191 4.89 -7.62 -23.71
CA HIS A 191 6.19 -7.67 -24.41
C HIS A 191 7.26 -8.38 -23.59
N VAL A 192 7.06 -8.47 -22.26
CA VAL A 192 7.91 -9.24 -21.35
C VAL A 192 6.97 -10.06 -20.47
N PRO A 193 6.47 -11.20 -20.98
CA PRO A 193 5.50 -12.02 -20.26
C PRO A 193 6.10 -12.56 -18.94
N PRO A 194 5.27 -13.09 -18.01
CA PRO A 194 5.72 -13.54 -16.69
C PRO A 194 6.97 -14.43 -16.73
N GLU A 195 6.99 -15.42 -17.63
CA GLU A 195 8.11 -16.34 -17.83
C GLU A 195 9.39 -15.63 -18.29
N GLY A 196 9.25 -14.57 -19.08
CA GLY A 196 10.37 -13.73 -19.51
C GLY A 196 10.96 -12.94 -18.34
N ARG A 197 10.10 -12.36 -17.50
CA ARG A 197 10.53 -11.64 -16.28
C ARG A 197 11.19 -12.58 -15.27
N ASP A 198 10.63 -13.78 -15.10
CA ASP A 198 11.19 -14.81 -14.23
C ASP A 198 12.56 -15.29 -14.74
N LEU A 199 12.74 -15.47 -16.05
CA LEU A 199 14.03 -15.80 -16.66
C LEU A 199 15.09 -14.72 -16.37
N ILE A 200 14.74 -13.44 -16.55
CA ILE A 200 15.64 -12.32 -16.25
C ILE A 200 16.02 -12.33 -14.77
N ARG A 201 15.02 -12.39 -13.87
CA ARG A 201 15.23 -12.38 -12.42
C ARG A 201 16.11 -13.54 -11.96
N LYS A 202 15.83 -14.75 -12.46
CA LYS A 202 16.61 -15.96 -12.16
C LYS A 202 18.05 -15.84 -12.64
N THR A 203 18.27 -15.41 -13.87
CA THR A 203 19.62 -15.29 -14.45
C THR A 203 20.47 -14.28 -13.67
N LEU A 204 19.89 -13.13 -13.29
CA LEU A 204 20.59 -12.12 -12.49
C LEU A 204 21.03 -12.66 -11.13
N HIS A 205 20.17 -13.44 -10.46
CA HIS A 205 20.55 -14.12 -9.21
C HIS A 205 21.68 -15.14 -9.43
N GLU A 206 21.56 -16.01 -10.43
CA GLU A 206 22.56 -17.05 -10.73
C GLU A 206 23.94 -16.46 -11.07
N LYS A 207 23.96 -15.28 -11.70
CA LYS A 207 25.18 -14.57 -12.07
C LYS A 207 25.72 -13.67 -10.96
N GLY A 208 25.05 -13.62 -9.81
CA GLY A 208 25.49 -12.84 -8.65
C GLY A 208 25.47 -11.32 -8.90
N VAL A 209 24.60 -10.84 -9.79
CA VAL A 209 24.44 -9.40 -10.04
C VAL A 209 23.79 -8.76 -8.82
N LEU A 210 24.22 -7.55 -8.45
CA LEU A 210 23.54 -6.75 -7.44
C LEU A 210 22.35 -6.04 -8.11
N PHE A 211 21.12 -6.44 -7.77
CA PHE A 211 19.94 -5.85 -8.40
C PHE A 211 18.71 -5.78 -7.50
N SER A 212 17.86 -4.81 -7.81
CA SER A 212 16.47 -4.71 -7.39
C SER A 212 15.53 -5.04 -8.56
N PHE A 213 14.36 -5.60 -8.27
CA PHE A 213 13.39 -6.02 -9.29
C PHE A 213 11.97 -5.64 -8.84
N TYR A 214 11.33 -4.73 -9.56
CA TYR A 214 10.00 -4.22 -9.22
C TYR A 214 9.00 -4.53 -10.34
N GLU A 215 7.85 -5.09 -9.96
CA GLU A 215 6.76 -5.40 -10.88
C GLU A 215 5.50 -4.68 -10.46
N VAL A 216 5.11 -3.67 -11.25
CA VAL A 216 3.97 -2.82 -10.92
C VAL A 216 2.67 -3.54 -11.26
N ALA A 217 1.82 -3.74 -10.24
CA ALA A 217 0.50 -4.31 -10.43
C ALA A 217 -0.31 -3.48 -11.45
N TRP A 218 -1.05 -4.16 -12.31
CA TRP A 218 -1.96 -3.58 -13.32
C TRP A 218 -1.32 -2.75 -14.44
N ALA A 219 -0.06 -2.33 -14.31
CA ALA A 219 0.63 -1.54 -15.32
C ALA A 219 0.91 -2.35 -16.60
N GLN A 220 0.65 -1.72 -17.75
CA GLN A 220 0.96 -2.25 -19.09
C GLN A 220 2.26 -1.64 -19.63
N HIS A 221 2.72 -2.10 -20.79
CA HIS A 221 3.88 -1.51 -21.48
C HIS A 221 3.78 0.02 -21.65
N ALA A 222 4.88 0.74 -21.47
CA ALA A 222 4.96 2.21 -21.61
C ALA A 222 4.13 3.00 -20.59
N PHE A 223 3.91 2.45 -19.38
CA PHE A 223 3.14 3.12 -18.32
C PHE A 223 3.74 4.43 -17.78
N ILE A 224 5.02 4.73 -18.06
CA ILE A 224 5.67 6.01 -17.71
C ILE A 224 5.68 7.03 -18.83
N ARG A 225 5.16 6.69 -20.01
CA ARG A 225 5.17 7.58 -21.16
C ARG A 225 3.95 8.50 -21.11
N ASP A 226 4.18 9.77 -20.85
CA ASP A 226 3.15 10.80 -20.68
C ASP A 226 2.50 11.29 -21.99
N GLU A 227 2.91 10.73 -23.14
CA GLU A 227 2.41 11.09 -24.46
C GLU A 227 2.14 9.84 -25.31
N LEU A 228 0.98 9.80 -25.98
CA LEU A 228 0.62 8.78 -26.97
C LEU A 228 0.91 7.33 -26.48
N SER A 229 0.63 7.06 -25.20
CA SER A 229 0.84 5.77 -24.52
C SER A 229 -0.34 4.81 -24.65
N LYS A 230 -1.33 5.12 -25.49
CA LYS A 230 -2.56 4.32 -25.67
C LYS A 230 -3.35 4.16 -24.35
N GLY A 231 -3.41 5.22 -23.54
CA GLY A 231 -4.13 5.23 -22.26
C GLY A 231 -3.44 4.49 -21.12
N ARG A 232 -2.15 4.17 -21.27
CA ARG A 232 -1.39 3.38 -20.28
C ARG A 232 -0.62 4.22 -19.28
N TYR A 233 -0.45 5.52 -19.55
CA TYR A 233 0.27 6.42 -18.65
C TYR A 233 -0.39 6.46 -17.27
N ASP A 234 0.41 6.23 -16.24
CA ASP A 234 0.00 6.38 -14.85
C ASP A 234 0.98 7.34 -14.14
N PRO A 235 0.55 8.57 -13.80
CA PRO A 235 1.43 9.56 -13.18
C PRO A 235 1.86 9.19 -11.76
N ALA A 236 1.03 8.46 -11.01
CA ALA A 236 1.36 8.06 -9.63
C ALA A 236 2.43 6.98 -9.64
N ILE A 237 2.26 5.96 -10.48
CA ILE A 237 3.27 4.92 -10.70
C ILE A 237 4.55 5.52 -11.26
N THR A 238 4.45 6.44 -12.23
CA THR A 238 5.60 7.13 -12.82
C THR A 238 6.41 7.85 -11.76
N LYS A 239 5.75 8.58 -10.86
CA LYS A 239 6.41 9.24 -9.73
C LYS A 239 7.17 8.23 -8.85
N VAL A 240 6.54 7.13 -8.45
CA VAL A 240 7.18 6.09 -7.62
C VAL A 240 8.42 5.52 -8.31
N CYS A 241 8.29 5.18 -9.60
CA CYS A 241 9.40 4.59 -10.34
C CYS A 241 10.52 5.61 -10.61
N PHE A 242 10.21 6.91 -10.63
CA PHE A 242 11.20 7.98 -10.71
C PHE A 242 11.94 8.17 -9.38
N GLU A 243 11.23 8.10 -8.25
CA GLU A 243 11.88 8.15 -6.92
C GLU A 243 12.83 6.97 -6.71
N MET A 244 12.51 5.77 -7.20
CA MET A 244 13.42 4.63 -7.18
C MET A 244 14.70 4.87 -8.00
N LEU A 245 14.60 5.57 -9.14
CA LEU A 245 15.76 6.00 -9.92
C LEU A 245 16.60 7.01 -9.14
N LEU A 246 15.98 7.99 -8.49
CA LEU A 246 16.68 8.99 -7.70
C LEU A 246 17.36 8.40 -6.47
N GLU A 247 16.74 7.41 -5.83
CA GLU A 247 17.34 6.64 -4.73
C GLU A 247 18.63 5.98 -5.20
N LEU A 248 18.53 5.11 -6.22
CA LEU A 248 19.66 4.33 -6.70
C LEU A 248 20.80 5.25 -7.17
N PHE A 249 20.49 6.25 -7.98
CA PHE A 249 21.51 7.19 -8.49
C PHE A 249 22.06 8.13 -7.41
N GLY A 250 21.23 8.52 -6.44
CA GLY A 250 21.69 9.32 -5.31
C GLY A 250 22.75 8.57 -4.51
N ARG A 251 22.44 7.31 -4.17
CA ARG A 251 23.32 6.42 -3.42
C ARG A 251 24.60 6.04 -4.16
N THR A 252 24.51 5.75 -5.46
CA THR A 252 25.63 5.17 -6.22
C THR A 252 26.45 6.21 -6.99
N LEU A 253 25.86 7.34 -7.38
CA LEU A 253 26.48 8.32 -8.27
C LEU A 253 26.78 9.67 -7.59
N LYS A 254 25.93 10.10 -6.64
CA LYS A 254 26.15 11.37 -5.92
C LYS A 254 27.00 11.17 -4.68
N LEU A 255 26.64 10.20 -3.84
CA LEU A 255 27.39 9.94 -2.61
C LEU A 255 28.77 9.35 -2.95
N ASP A 256 29.81 9.96 -2.40
CA ASP A 256 31.15 9.38 -2.42
C ASP A 256 31.33 8.47 -1.22
N LEU A 257 31.06 7.19 -1.43
CA LEU A 257 31.23 6.16 -0.40
C LEU A 257 32.69 5.68 -0.27
N GLY A 258 33.61 6.14 -1.14
CA GLY A 258 34.96 5.60 -1.24
C GLY A 258 35.03 4.23 -1.91
N GLU A 259 36.20 3.56 -1.85
CA GLU A 259 36.35 2.18 -2.29
C GLU A 259 35.73 1.22 -1.27
N HIS A 260 34.99 0.22 -1.76
CA HIS A 260 34.53 -0.86 -0.89
C HIS A 260 35.74 -1.62 -0.35
N ASP A 261 35.80 -1.89 0.95
CA ASP A 261 36.97 -2.48 1.62
C ASP A 261 37.22 -3.97 1.29
N GLY A 262 36.51 -4.49 0.29
CA GLY A 262 36.54 -5.89 -0.15
C GLY A 262 36.11 -6.91 0.91
N LYS A 263 35.76 -6.49 2.13
CA LYS A 263 35.33 -7.41 3.16
C LYS A 263 33.95 -7.91 2.81
N LYS A 264 33.80 -9.22 2.87
CA LYS A 264 32.47 -9.84 2.78
C LYS A 264 31.71 -9.37 4.02
N LEU A 265 30.72 -8.51 3.82
CA LEU A 265 29.77 -8.19 4.88
C LEU A 265 29.19 -9.53 5.36
N GLU A 266 29.35 -9.82 6.66
CA GLU A 266 28.52 -10.82 7.32
C GLU A 266 27.12 -10.25 7.30
N ILE A 267 26.42 -10.60 6.22
CA ILE A 267 25.00 -10.38 6.12
C ILE A 267 24.40 -11.23 7.24
N GLU A 268 23.77 -10.58 8.22
CA GLU A 268 22.99 -11.23 9.27
C GLU A 268 22.19 -12.36 8.61
N ASP A 269 22.37 -13.57 9.14
CA ASP A 269 22.17 -14.90 8.53
C ASP A 269 21.09 -15.00 7.43
N LYS A 270 21.16 -16.00 6.54
CA LYS A 270 20.02 -16.29 5.62
C LYS A 270 18.70 -16.49 6.38
N GLN A 271 18.79 -16.86 7.65
CA GLN A 271 17.69 -16.87 8.60
C GLN A 271 17.16 -15.46 8.90
N THR A 272 18.03 -14.48 9.13
CA THR A 272 17.69 -13.04 9.24
C THR A 272 17.21 -12.44 7.92
N TRP A 273 17.71 -12.84 6.75
CA TRP A 273 17.14 -12.41 5.47
C TRP A 273 15.83 -13.09 5.11
N ASN A 274 15.60 -14.34 5.55
CA ASN A 274 14.28 -14.96 5.49
C ASN A 274 13.33 -14.33 6.52
N LEU A 275 13.84 -13.86 7.66
CA LEU A 275 13.14 -13.02 8.64
C LEU A 275 12.91 -11.60 8.12
N LEU A 276 13.76 -11.04 7.25
CA LEU A 276 13.62 -9.70 6.64
C LEU A 276 12.77 -9.73 5.36
N ARG A 277 12.81 -10.84 4.61
CA ARG A 277 11.87 -11.14 3.52
C ARG A 277 10.51 -11.53 4.11
N GLN A 278 10.48 -12.20 5.26
CA GLN A 278 9.32 -12.21 6.13
C GLN A 278 9.01 -10.81 6.60
N ALA A 279 9.94 -9.95 7.03
CA ALA A 279 9.71 -8.57 7.49
C ALA A 279 9.20 -7.62 6.40
N GLN A 280 9.44 -7.93 5.11
CA GLN A 280 9.01 -7.11 3.95
C GLN A 280 7.76 -7.68 3.28
N LEU A 281 7.52 -9.00 3.35
CA LEU A 281 6.16 -9.54 3.23
C LEU A 281 5.30 -9.16 4.45
N GLU A 282 5.96 -8.95 5.59
CA GLU A 282 5.43 -8.40 6.82
C GLU A 282 5.57 -6.89 6.84
N SER A 283 6.03 -6.17 5.80
CA SER A 283 5.89 -4.69 5.77
C SER A 283 4.52 -4.29 5.23
N SER A 284 3.99 -5.12 4.34
CA SER A 284 2.55 -5.25 4.07
C SER A 284 1.78 -5.71 5.31
N LYS A 285 2.45 -6.42 6.23
CA LYS A 285 1.93 -6.77 7.56
C LYS A 285 2.50 -5.90 8.69
N PHE A 286 3.25 -4.80 8.47
CA PHE A 286 3.87 -4.05 9.59
C PHE A 286 2.78 -3.12 10.14
N ILE A 287 1.86 -2.76 9.27
CA ILE A 287 0.56 -2.18 9.64
C ILE A 287 -0.33 -3.21 10.35
N GLU A 288 -0.15 -4.53 10.14
CA GLU A 288 -0.96 -5.59 10.77
C GLU A 288 -0.32 -6.22 12.04
N LEU A 289 1.00 -6.28 12.17
CA LEU A 289 1.73 -7.07 13.19
C LEU A 289 2.20 -6.21 14.36
N GLU A 290 2.56 -4.94 14.12
CA GLU A 290 2.77 -3.98 15.22
C GLU A 290 1.43 -3.65 15.90
N PHE A 291 0.32 -3.81 15.17
CA PHE A 291 -1.05 -3.81 15.70
C PHE A 291 -1.42 -5.11 16.45
N MET A 292 -0.70 -6.23 16.32
CA MET A 292 -1.10 -7.54 16.93
C MET A 292 -0.18 -8.05 18.05
N ILE A 293 1.01 -7.47 18.27
CA ILE A 293 1.91 -7.91 19.36
C ILE A 293 1.58 -7.23 20.69
N ASP A 294 1.08 -5.99 20.69
CA ASP A 294 0.95 -5.17 21.89
C ASP A 294 -0.46 -5.11 22.50
N SER A 295 -1.50 -5.37 21.71
CA SER A 295 -2.85 -5.69 22.18
C SER A 295 -3.06 -7.19 22.17
N LYS A 296 -3.86 -7.77 23.08
CA LYS A 296 -4.26 -9.19 23.02
C LYS A 296 -4.77 -9.51 21.61
N PRO A 297 -4.03 -10.23 20.76
CA PRO A 297 -4.58 -10.67 19.50
C PRO A 297 -5.67 -11.74 19.81
N PRO A 298 -6.69 -11.89 18.95
CA PRO A 298 -7.88 -12.73 19.22
C PRO A 298 -7.54 -14.19 19.55
N ASP A 299 -6.39 -14.68 19.10
CA ASP A 299 -5.80 -15.98 19.41
C ASP A 299 -5.28 -16.13 20.85
N LYS A 300 -4.88 -15.03 21.52
CA LYS A 300 -4.49 -15.02 22.95
C LYS A 300 -5.68 -14.82 23.89
N LEU A 301 -6.91 -14.82 23.37
CA LEU A 301 -8.15 -14.71 24.16
C LEU A 301 -8.59 -16.07 24.73
N PHE A 302 -8.08 -17.19 24.20
CA PHE A 302 -8.55 -18.56 24.48
C PHE A 302 -7.61 -19.41 25.36
N VAL A 303 -6.80 -18.78 26.21
CA VAL A 303 -5.78 -19.44 27.04
C VAL A 303 -6.39 -20.11 28.28
N ALA A 304 -5.78 -21.21 28.74
CA ALA A 304 -6.25 -21.99 29.89
C ALA A 304 -6.20 -21.22 31.23
N HIS A 305 -5.25 -20.29 31.40
CA HIS A 305 -5.10 -19.42 32.58
C HIS A 305 -4.85 -17.97 32.14
N ASN A 306 -5.81 -17.07 32.39
CA ASN A 306 -5.76 -15.64 32.01
C ASN A 306 -5.68 -14.74 33.26
N GLN A 307 -5.03 -15.21 34.33
CA GLN A 307 -4.94 -14.52 35.62
C GLN A 307 -3.51 -14.61 36.18
N PRO A 308 -2.81 -13.47 36.34
CA PRO A 308 -3.17 -12.15 35.78
C PRO A 308 -3.08 -12.16 34.23
N PRO A 309 -3.99 -11.46 33.53
CA PRO A 309 -4.00 -11.38 32.07
C PRO A 309 -2.65 -10.93 31.51
N ASN A 310 -2.16 -11.59 30.46
CA ASN A 310 -0.94 -11.29 29.69
C ASN A 310 0.42 -11.69 30.30
N GLU A 311 0.48 -12.17 31.53
CA GLU A 311 1.76 -12.55 32.17
C GLU A 311 2.49 -13.67 31.39
N ALA A 312 1.74 -14.64 30.86
CA ALA A 312 2.28 -15.77 30.09
C ALA A 312 2.85 -15.40 28.70
N TYR A 313 2.67 -14.16 28.22
CA TYR A 313 3.00 -13.76 26.84
C TYR A 313 3.96 -12.58 26.76
N GLY A 314 4.67 -12.27 27.84
CA GLY A 314 5.65 -11.18 27.88
C GLY A 314 5.03 -9.76 27.85
N GLY A 315 3.70 -9.66 27.96
CA GLY A 315 2.97 -8.40 28.06
C GLY A 315 2.82 -7.93 29.51
N CYS A 316 2.42 -6.67 29.69
CA CYS A 316 2.15 -6.14 31.02
C CYS A 316 0.93 -6.84 31.66
N ALA A 317 1.13 -7.40 32.85
CA ALA A 317 0.14 -8.16 33.60
C ALA A 317 -0.92 -7.24 34.21
N LEU A 318 -2.19 -7.40 33.81
CA LEU A 318 -3.29 -6.55 34.30
C LEU A 318 -3.83 -7.07 35.64
N THR A 319 -3.28 -6.61 36.76
CA THR A 319 -3.64 -7.11 38.09
C THR A 319 -4.79 -6.35 38.76
N GLY A 320 -5.15 -5.13 38.34
CA GLY A 320 -6.33 -4.42 38.87
C GLY A 320 -6.53 -4.50 40.40
N ILE A 321 -7.69 -5.02 40.83
CA ILE A 321 -8.06 -5.23 42.24
C ILE A 321 -7.86 -6.70 42.63
N ASP A 322 -7.11 -6.95 43.70
CA ASP A 322 -6.91 -8.29 44.27
C ASP A 322 -8.17 -8.79 44.99
N LEU A 323 -8.66 -9.97 44.61
CA LEU A 323 -9.81 -10.65 45.21
C LEU A 323 -9.39 -11.81 46.15
N GLY A 324 -8.08 -12.02 46.33
CA GLY A 324 -7.50 -13.15 47.06
C GLY A 324 -7.30 -14.40 46.18
N ASN A 325 -6.45 -15.33 46.64
CA ASN A 325 -6.11 -16.58 45.94
C ASN A 325 -5.56 -16.37 44.51
N HIS A 326 -4.73 -15.34 44.29
CA HIS A 326 -4.19 -14.98 42.96
C HIS A 326 -5.26 -14.69 41.90
N ARG A 327 -6.47 -14.24 42.32
CA ARG A 327 -7.54 -13.81 41.43
C ARG A 327 -7.65 -12.30 41.45
N TYR A 328 -7.78 -11.72 40.27
CA TYR A 328 -7.82 -10.27 40.08
C TYR A 328 -9.08 -9.86 39.32
N LEU A 329 -9.73 -8.79 39.79
CA LEU A 329 -10.67 -8.02 38.97
C LEU A 329 -9.88 -6.95 38.23
N SER A 330 -9.47 -7.28 37.02
CA SER A 330 -8.70 -6.37 36.17
C SER A 330 -9.59 -5.35 35.45
N ASN A 331 -9.01 -4.27 34.94
CA ASN A 331 -9.68 -3.39 33.97
C ASN A 331 -11.09 -2.86 34.35
N LEU A 332 -11.28 -2.51 35.62
CA LEU A 332 -12.55 -1.99 36.17
C LEU A 332 -13.11 -0.80 35.36
N GLY A 333 -12.23 0.05 34.82
CA GLY A 333 -12.63 1.18 34.00
C GLY A 333 -13.40 0.78 32.75
N SER A 334 -12.94 -0.26 32.02
CA SER A 334 -13.64 -0.75 30.83
C SER A 334 -15.00 -1.36 31.19
N ILE A 335 -15.09 -2.07 32.32
CA ILE A 335 -16.37 -2.59 32.82
C ILE A 335 -17.38 -1.46 33.08
N LEU A 336 -16.94 -0.40 33.77
CA LEU A 336 -17.80 0.74 34.09
C LEU A 336 -18.22 1.49 32.82
N LEU A 337 -17.30 1.67 31.87
CA LEU A 337 -17.60 2.31 30.60
C LEU A 337 -18.56 1.48 29.74
N ALA A 338 -18.37 0.16 29.67
CA ALA A 338 -19.29 -0.72 28.97
C ALA A 338 -20.71 -0.67 29.56
N PHE A 339 -20.82 -0.59 30.89
CA PHE A 339 -22.12 -0.36 31.54
C PHE A 339 -22.72 1.00 31.18
N ILE A 340 -21.91 2.06 31.13
CA ILE A 340 -22.34 3.39 30.67
C ILE A 340 -22.76 3.33 29.19
N SER A 341 -22.04 2.59 28.33
CA SER A 341 -22.39 2.39 26.92
C SER A 341 -23.77 1.74 26.79
N ILE A 342 -24.06 0.70 27.57
CA ILE A 342 -25.37 0.04 27.56
C ILE A 342 -26.48 1.04 27.94
N LEU A 343 -26.29 1.83 29.00
CA LEU A 343 -27.27 2.84 29.41
C LEU A 343 -27.44 3.94 28.36
N ALA A 344 -26.35 4.40 27.75
CA ALA A 344 -26.36 5.38 26.67
C ALA A 344 -27.12 4.85 25.45
N SER A 345 -26.85 3.60 25.04
CA SER A 345 -27.55 2.97 23.91
C SER A 345 -29.03 2.75 24.18
N LEU A 346 -29.43 2.35 25.39
CA LEU A 346 -30.84 2.29 25.78
C LEU A 346 -31.51 3.67 25.70
N PHE A 347 -30.83 4.72 26.16
CA PHE A 347 -31.30 6.08 26.02
C PHE A 347 -31.44 6.51 24.55
N LEU A 348 -30.48 6.17 23.70
CA LEU A 348 -30.53 6.47 22.26
C LEU A 348 -31.63 5.68 21.53
N ILE A 349 -31.87 4.42 21.90
CA ILE A 349 -32.99 3.62 21.38
C ILE A 349 -34.32 4.30 21.71
N TRP A 350 -34.50 4.71 22.97
CA TRP A 350 -35.68 5.45 23.41
C TRP A 350 -35.82 6.80 22.70
N ARG A 351 -34.71 7.52 22.49
CA ARG A 351 -34.69 8.79 21.75
C ARG A 351 -35.06 8.58 20.28
N SER A 352 -34.67 7.45 19.68
CA SER A 352 -34.99 7.08 18.31
C SER A 352 -36.50 6.84 18.11
N GLU A 353 -37.20 6.27 19.11
CA GLU A 353 -38.67 6.10 19.06
C GLU A 353 -39.43 7.44 18.97
N ARG A 354 -38.85 8.51 19.52
CA ARG A 354 -39.50 9.83 19.56
C ARG A 354 -39.43 10.60 18.24
N LYS A 355 -38.68 10.10 17.26
CA LYS A 355 -38.62 10.67 15.90
C LYS A 355 -39.77 10.10 15.07
N HIS A 356 -40.59 10.96 14.47
CA HIS A 356 -41.84 10.57 13.81
C HIS A 356 -41.64 10.26 12.32
N ALA A 357 -40.75 10.98 11.63
CA ALA A 357 -40.44 10.79 10.20
C ALA A 357 -38.92 10.59 9.99
N ALA A 358 -38.40 9.47 10.48
CA ALA A 358 -36.97 9.13 10.38
C ALA A 358 -36.74 7.86 9.56
N VAL A 359 -36.02 8.02 8.44
CA VAL A 359 -35.59 6.92 7.57
C VAL A 359 -34.64 6.00 8.34
N GLY A 360 -34.88 4.69 8.27
CA GLY A 360 -34.04 3.67 8.89
C GLY A 360 -34.11 3.64 10.42
N ARG A 361 -35.20 4.16 11.03
CA ARG A 361 -35.34 4.21 12.49
C ARG A 361 -35.23 2.84 13.16
N ARG A 362 -35.88 1.81 12.60
CA ARG A 362 -35.88 0.46 13.18
C ARG A 362 -34.52 -0.21 13.02
N GLU A 363 -33.85 0.07 11.92
CA GLU A 363 -32.51 -0.40 11.57
C GLU A 363 -31.44 0.25 12.46
N MET A 364 -31.59 1.54 12.80
CA MET A 364 -30.74 2.22 13.79
C MET A 364 -30.95 1.64 15.20
N GLN A 365 -32.19 1.36 15.59
CA GLN A 365 -32.46 0.69 16.88
C GLN A 365 -31.84 -0.72 16.91
N LEU A 366 -31.90 -1.45 15.80
CA LEU A 366 -31.29 -2.77 15.69
C LEU A 366 -29.76 -2.69 15.86
N PHE A 367 -29.11 -1.72 15.22
CA PHE A 367 -27.68 -1.45 15.41
C PHE A 367 -27.34 -1.20 16.90
N LEU A 368 -28.10 -0.33 17.57
CA LEU A 368 -27.89 -0.02 18.98
C LEU A 368 -28.14 -1.23 19.90
N LEU A 369 -29.11 -2.09 19.58
CA LEU A 369 -29.35 -3.34 20.30
C LEU A 369 -28.19 -4.32 20.14
N CYS A 370 -27.63 -4.44 18.94
CA CYS A 370 -26.45 -5.28 18.71
C CYS A 370 -25.21 -4.72 19.41
N PHE A 371 -25.04 -3.40 19.45
CA PHE A 371 -23.99 -2.76 20.22
C PHE A 371 -24.13 -3.02 21.74
N ILE A 372 -25.36 -3.06 22.29
CA ILE A 372 -25.59 -3.49 23.68
C ILE A 372 -25.09 -4.93 23.91
N ILE A 373 -25.29 -5.84 22.94
CA ILE A 373 -24.80 -7.22 23.04
C ILE A 373 -23.27 -7.25 23.06
N VAL A 374 -22.61 -6.45 22.22
CA VAL A 374 -21.14 -6.28 22.21
C VAL A 374 -20.66 -5.85 23.60
N GLU A 375 -21.23 -4.79 24.16
CA GLU A 375 -20.83 -4.24 25.46
C GLU A 375 -21.07 -5.21 26.63
N ILE A 376 -22.17 -5.98 26.60
CA ILE A 376 -22.40 -7.04 27.58
C ILE A 376 -21.28 -8.09 27.51
N CYS A 377 -20.85 -8.47 26.31
CA CYS A 377 -19.77 -9.44 26.14
C CYS A 377 -18.41 -8.84 26.50
N GLU A 378 -18.19 -7.56 26.24
CA GLU A 378 -16.97 -6.82 26.59
C GLU A 378 -16.70 -6.84 28.09
N ILE A 379 -17.75 -6.64 28.91
CA ILE A 379 -17.67 -6.73 30.37
C ILE A 379 -17.01 -8.04 30.80
N PHE A 380 -17.37 -9.17 30.19
CA PHE A 380 -16.87 -10.49 30.59
C PHE A 380 -15.54 -10.89 29.92
N THR A 381 -15.23 -10.31 28.77
CA THR A 381 -14.06 -10.71 27.96
C THR A 381 -12.87 -9.78 28.19
N VAL A 382 -13.09 -8.46 28.09
CA VAL A 382 -12.07 -7.40 28.21
C VAL A 382 -11.99 -6.87 29.64
N GLY A 383 -13.13 -6.88 30.35
CA GLY A 383 -13.19 -6.52 31.77
C GLY A 383 -12.46 -7.48 32.71
N GLY A 384 -11.99 -8.63 32.20
CA GLY A 384 -11.11 -9.54 32.94
C GLY A 384 -11.66 -9.97 34.30
N PHE A 385 -12.96 -10.30 34.32
CA PHE A 385 -13.57 -11.05 35.41
C PHE A 385 -12.91 -12.42 35.55
N PRO A 386 -12.72 -12.91 36.78
CA PRO A 386 -12.12 -14.21 37.02
C PRO A 386 -13.15 -15.33 36.78
N LEU A 387 -13.44 -15.59 35.50
CA LEU A 387 -14.35 -16.63 35.03
C LEU A 387 -13.65 -17.97 34.85
N ASP A 388 -14.44 -19.04 34.80
CA ASP A 388 -13.97 -20.34 34.32
C ASP A 388 -13.49 -20.22 32.86
N SER A 389 -12.46 -20.99 32.50
CA SER A 389 -11.83 -20.91 31.17
C SER A 389 -12.82 -21.22 30.04
N ALA A 390 -13.70 -22.21 30.20
CA ALA A 390 -14.69 -22.55 29.18
C ALA A 390 -15.74 -21.43 29.03
N VAL A 391 -16.14 -20.81 30.14
CA VAL A 391 -17.09 -19.69 30.13
C VAL A 391 -16.47 -18.47 29.43
N LEU A 392 -15.22 -18.12 29.75
CA LEU A 392 -14.50 -17.02 29.10
C LEU A 392 -14.36 -17.25 27.58
N LYS A 393 -14.00 -18.47 27.16
CA LYS A 393 -13.92 -18.87 25.75
C LYS A 393 -15.25 -18.69 25.04
N GLY A 394 -16.34 -19.13 25.67
CA GLY A 394 -17.70 -18.95 25.15
C GLY A 394 -18.08 -17.48 24.97
N PHE A 395 -17.89 -16.65 26.00
CA PHE A 395 -18.15 -15.20 25.91
C PHE A 395 -17.28 -14.52 24.85
N SER A 396 -16.02 -14.93 24.73
CA SER A 396 -15.08 -14.42 23.74
C SER A 396 -15.53 -14.69 22.31
N ALA A 397 -16.01 -15.92 22.03
CA ALA A 397 -16.53 -16.27 20.73
C ALA A 397 -17.82 -15.49 20.39
N VAL A 398 -18.73 -15.35 21.35
CA VAL A 398 -19.95 -14.54 21.20
C VAL A 398 -19.61 -13.07 20.98
N HIS A 399 -18.61 -12.54 21.69
CA HIS A 399 -18.18 -11.15 21.55
C HIS A 399 -17.69 -10.85 20.13
N ILE A 400 -16.77 -11.68 19.62
CA ILE A 400 -16.22 -11.54 18.26
C ILE A 400 -17.35 -11.62 17.23
N ALA A 401 -18.24 -12.61 17.35
CA ALA A 401 -19.40 -12.75 16.47
C ALA A 401 -20.35 -11.54 16.51
N ALA A 402 -20.59 -10.98 17.70
CA ALA A 402 -21.43 -9.80 17.89
C ALA A 402 -20.83 -8.57 17.21
N ILE A 403 -19.51 -8.36 17.28
CA ILE A 403 -18.82 -7.24 16.62
C ILE A 403 -18.98 -7.33 15.10
N THR A 404 -18.72 -8.52 14.52
CA THR A 404 -18.86 -8.76 13.08
C THR A 404 -20.30 -8.52 12.61
N ALA A 405 -21.29 -9.02 13.36
CA ALA A 405 -22.71 -8.82 13.03
C ALA A 405 -23.15 -7.35 13.20
N THR A 406 -22.68 -6.66 14.23
CA THR A 406 -23.03 -5.26 14.51
C THR A 406 -22.51 -4.32 13.40
N THR A 407 -21.27 -4.54 12.96
CA THR A 407 -20.69 -3.74 11.85
C THR A 407 -21.34 -4.05 10.51
N TRP A 408 -21.77 -5.29 10.27
CA TRP A 408 -22.61 -5.64 9.13
C TRP A 408 -23.95 -4.91 9.15
N ILE A 409 -24.64 -4.87 10.29
CA ILE A 409 -25.90 -4.11 10.44
C ILE A 409 -25.67 -2.62 10.18
N LEU A 410 -24.61 -2.03 10.74
CA LEU A 410 -24.29 -0.63 10.50
C LEU A 410 -24.08 -0.34 9.00
N PHE A 411 -23.37 -1.21 8.28
CA PHE A 411 -23.22 -1.11 6.83
C PHE A 411 -24.56 -1.18 6.09
N LEU A 412 -25.45 -2.11 6.48
CA LEU A 412 -26.78 -2.20 5.89
C LEU A 412 -27.64 -0.95 6.17
N ASN A 413 -27.46 -0.29 7.32
CA ASN A 413 -28.14 0.97 7.61
C ASN A 413 -27.79 2.05 6.57
N ALA A 414 -26.55 2.12 6.09
CA ALA A 414 -26.18 3.05 5.02
C ALA A 414 -26.89 2.74 3.70
N LEU A 415 -27.13 1.47 3.38
CA LEU A 415 -27.87 1.08 2.19
C LEU A 415 -29.36 1.44 2.30
N VAL A 416 -29.94 1.34 3.49
CA VAL A 416 -31.33 1.75 3.77
C VAL A 416 -31.50 3.25 3.53
N GLY A 417 -30.47 4.07 3.79
CA GLY A 417 -30.48 5.50 3.48
C GLY A 417 -30.72 5.83 1.99
N PHE A 418 -30.34 4.94 1.07
CA PHE A 418 -30.61 5.10 -0.36
C PHE A 418 -32.04 4.71 -0.78
N GLN A 419 -32.87 4.26 0.17
CA GLN A 419 -34.27 3.86 -0.05
C GLN A 419 -34.43 2.81 -1.17
N LEU A 420 -33.46 1.91 -1.32
CA LEU A 420 -33.54 0.79 -2.27
C LEU A 420 -34.63 -0.24 -1.89
N LEU A 421 -34.95 -0.29 -0.60
CA LEU A 421 -36.04 -1.05 0.00
C LEU A 421 -36.73 -0.16 1.03
N ASP A 422 -38.04 -0.33 1.19
CA ASP A 422 -38.82 0.40 2.19
C ASP A 422 -38.31 0.11 3.61
N ASP A 423 -37.86 1.15 4.32
CA ASP A 423 -37.30 1.06 5.66
C ASP A 423 -38.37 0.73 6.71
N GLY A 424 -37.97 0.07 7.79
CA GLY A 424 -38.88 -0.35 8.87
C GLY A 424 -39.90 -1.42 8.47
N THR A 425 -39.88 -1.91 7.23
CA THR A 425 -40.72 -3.04 6.81
C THR A 425 -40.23 -4.36 7.39
N PRO A 426 -41.11 -5.37 7.59
CA PRO A 426 -40.69 -6.71 7.99
C PRO A 426 -39.67 -7.34 7.04
N VAL A 427 -39.69 -6.96 5.76
CA VAL A 427 -38.74 -7.42 4.76
C VAL A 427 -37.35 -6.80 4.98
N SER A 428 -37.26 -5.48 5.15
CA SER A 428 -36.00 -4.78 5.48
C SER A 428 -35.38 -5.34 6.76
N LEU A 429 -36.18 -5.42 7.83
CA LEU A 429 -35.73 -5.92 9.12
C LEU A 429 -35.37 -7.40 9.08
N GLY A 430 -36.16 -8.21 8.36
CA GLY A 430 -35.89 -9.62 8.15
C GLY A 430 -34.59 -9.85 7.39
N LEU A 431 -34.30 -9.06 6.36
CA LEU A 431 -33.05 -9.12 5.60
C LEU A 431 -31.84 -8.75 6.49
N CYS A 432 -31.95 -7.65 7.23
CA CYS A 432 -30.89 -7.20 8.15
C CYS A 432 -30.60 -8.26 9.22
N LEU A 433 -31.63 -8.77 9.88
CA LEU A 433 -31.51 -9.78 10.93
C LEU A 433 -30.99 -11.13 10.39
N ALA A 434 -31.54 -11.62 9.29
CA ALA A 434 -31.15 -12.91 8.74
C ALA A 434 -29.69 -12.90 8.25
N SER A 435 -29.28 -11.84 7.56
CA SER A 435 -27.89 -11.72 7.09
C SER A 435 -26.91 -11.49 8.25
N ALA A 436 -27.27 -10.68 9.25
CA ALA A 436 -26.47 -10.51 10.46
C ALA A 436 -26.33 -11.84 11.24
N LEU A 437 -27.39 -12.65 11.28
CA LEU A 437 -27.36 -13.96 11.92
C LEU A 437 -26.40 -14.92 11.22
N VAL A 438 -26.28 -14.87 9.88
CA VAL A 438 -25.29 -15.66 9.14
C VAL A 438 -23.87 -15.29 9.57
N PHE A 439 -23.56 -14.00 9.66
CA PHE A 439 -22.24 -13.55 10.12
C PHE A 439 -21.99 -13.87 11.59
N PHE A 440 -23.01 -13.74 12.44
CA PHE A 440 -22.92 -14.09 13.86
C PHE A 440 -22.65 -15.58 14.07
N VAL A 441 -23.43 -16.45 13.42
CA VAL A 441 -23.28 -17.91 13.55
C VAL A 441 -21.99 -18.39 12.91
N GLY A 442 -21.66 -17.90 11.70
CA GLY A 442 -20.43 -18.29 10.99
C GLY A 442 -19.17 -17.88 11.76
N THR A 443 -19.10 -16.63 12.21
CA THR A 443 -17.96 -16.14 12.99
C THR A 443 -17.90 -16.81 14.37
N GLY A 444 -19.05 -16.98 15.03
CA GLY A 444 -19.15 -17.65 16.32
C GLY A 444 -18.72 -19.11 16.25
N TYR A 445 -19.07 -19.84 15.19
CA TYR A 445 -18.61 -21.20 14.96
C TYR A 445 -17.08 -21.26 14.84
N ILE A 446 -16.49 -20.41 13.99
CA ILE A 446 -15.03 -20.36 13.81
C ILE A 446 -14.33 -20.01 15.12
N ALA A 447 -14.87 -19.04 15.88
CA ALA A 447 -14.30 -18.63 17.16
C ALA A 447 -14.43 -19.73 18.24
N LEU A 448 -15.55 -20.45 18.31
CA LEU A 448 -15.73 -21.57 19.22
C LEU A 448 -14.81 -22.75 18.85
N ASP A 449 -14.71 -23.10 17.58
CA ASP A 449 -13.82 -24.17 17.14
C ASP A 449 -12.35 -23.81 17.37
N THR A 450 -11.97 -22.54 17.17
CA THR A 450 -10.63 -22.05 17.55
C THR A 450 -10.39 -22.16 19.06
N ALA A 451 -11.41 -21.91 19.88
CA ALA A 451 -11.29 -21.87 21.33
C ALA A 451 -11.25 -23.26 21.98
N PHE A 452 -12.01 -24.21 21.44
CA PHE A 452 -12.20 -25.55 22.00
C PHE A 452 -11.59 -26.67 21.17
N ASP A 453 -11.12 -26.37 19.97
CA ASP A 453 -10.47 -27.30 19.05
C ASP A 453 -11.31 -28.57 18.80
N TRP A 454 -12.57 -28.38 18.37
CA TRP A 454 -13.48 -29.51 18.13
C TRP A 454 -13.15 -30.25 16.84
N THR A 455 -12.75 -29.52 15.79
CA THR A 455 -12.52 -30.09 14.46
C THR A 455 -11.05 -30.18 14.05
N GLY A 456 -10.14 -29.44 14.72
CA GLY A 456 -8.74 -29.34 14.31
C GLY A 456 -8.49 -28.34 13.16
N GLU A 457 -9.53 -27.85 12.48
CA GLU A 457 -9.38 -27.01 11.28
C GLU A 457 -8.88 -25.60 11.62
N PHE A 458 -9.37 -25.03 12.73
CA PHE A 458 -9.03 -23.68 13.18
C PHE A 458 -8.09 -23.66 14.40
N ALA A 459 -7.45 -24.80 14.69
CA ALA A 459 -6.55 -24.96 15.84
C ALA A 459 -5.38 -23.97 15.78
N THR A 460 -5.02 -23.40 16.94
CA THR A 460 -3.85 -22.54 17.08
C THR A 460 -2.67 -23.35 17.64
N ASP A 461 -1.57 -23.38 16.89
CA ASP A 461 -0.35 -24.10 17.28
C ASP A 461 0.75 -23.09 17.72
N PRO A 462 1.43 -23.33 18.86
CA PRO A 462 2.67 -22.64 19.22
C PRO A 462 3.69 -22.54 18.06
N SER A 463 3.76 -23.56 17.20
CA SER A 463 4.67 -23.60 16.04
C SER A 463 4.37 -22.51 15.00
N ASN A 464 3.14 -21.99 14.97
CA ASN A 464 2.69 -20.92 14.08
C ASN A 464 2.38 -19.63 14.86
N ASN A 465 2.99 -19.42 16.03
CA ASN A 465 2.75 -18.26 16.88
C ASN A 465 1.26 -18.01 17.17
N TYR A 466 0.48 -19.09 17.33
CA TYR A 466 -0.97 -19.03 17.56
C TYR A 466 -1.80 -18.32 16.47
N ARG A 467 -1.27 -18.13 15.26
CA ARG A 467 -1.94 -17.40 14.18
C ARG A 467 -3.24 -18.08 13.71
N ASN A 468 -4.36 -17.35 13.70
CA ASN A 468 -5.63 -17.76 13.09
C ASN A 468 -6.11 -16.70 12.08
N ILE A 469 -5.98 -17.02 10.78
CA ILE A 469 -6.28 -16.08 9.68
C ILE A 469 -7.79 -15.82 9.57
N ALA A 470 -8.62 -16.84 9.80
CA ALA A 470 -10.07 -16.70 9.67
C ALA A 470 -10.62 -15.71 10.70
N LEU A 471 -10.20 -15.82 11.97
CA LEU A 471 -10.57 -14.88 13.01
C LEU A 471 -10.00 -13.50 12.77
N TYR A 472 -8.75 -13.39 12.31
CA TYR A 472 -8.17 -12.10 11.94
C TYR A 472 -9.04 -11.38 10.89
N VAL A 473 -9.41 -12.07 9.82
CA VAL A 473 -10.23 -11.50 8.75
C VAL A 473 -11.61 -11.11 9.28
N LEU A 474 -12.28 -11.98 10.03
CA LEU A 474 -13.67 -11.75 10.46
C LEU A 474 -13.82 -10.74 11.61
N TYR A 475 -12.83 -10.65 12.50
CA TYR A 475 -12.83 -9.74 13.64
C TYR A 475 -12.27 -8.37 13.30
N GLN A 476 -11.22 -8.30 12.47
CA GLN A 476 -10.47 -7.07 12.23
C GLN A 476 -10.70 -6.51 10.83
N LEU A 477 -10.37 -7.28 9.79
CA LEU A 477 -10.34 -6.75 8.43
C LEU A 477 -11.75 -6.51 7.88
N PHE A 478 -12.65 -7.46 8.06
CA PHE A 478 -14.00 -7.38 7.55
C PHE A 478 -14.80 -6.23 8.19
N PRO A 479 -14.83 -6.06 9.53
CA PRO A 479 -15.46 -4.89 10.16
C PRO A 479 -14.87 -3.57 9.68
N LEU A 480 -13.54 -3.48 9.52
CA LEU A 480 -12.90 -2.27 9.00
C LEU A 480 -13.36 -1.92 7.58
N VAL A 481 -13.42 -2.91 6.68
CA VAL A 481 -13.91 -2.71 5.31
C VAL A 481 -15.35 -2.24 5.31
N LEU A 482 -16.21 -2.80 6.16
CA LEU A 482 -17.61 -2.40 6.29
C LEU A 482 -17.76 -0.97 6.82
N LEU A 483 -16.95 -0.56 7.80
CA LEU A 483 -16.95 0.80 8.33
C LEU A 483 -16.50 1.83 7.28
N VAL A 484 -15.50 1.50 6.47
CA VAL A 484 -15.07 2.34 5.34
C VAL A 484 -16.18 2.43 4.28
N ALA A 485 -16.80 1.29 3.94
CA ALA A 485 -17.92 1.26 3.00
C ALA A 485 -19.11 2.09 3.51
N PHE A 486 -19.47 1.96 4.79
CA PHE A 486 -20.48 2.78 5.46
C PHE A 486 -20.15 4.27 5.32
N PHE A 487 -18.91 4.69 5.66
CA PHE A 487 -18.49 6.08 5.56
C PHE A 487 -18.61 6.62 4.13
N ILE A 488 -18.17 5.85 3.12
CA ILE A 488 -18.24 6.26 1.71
C ILE A 488 -19.70 6.39 1.25
N LEU A 489 -20.54 5.40 1.55
CA LEU A 489 -21.95 5.39 1.18
C LEU A 489 -22.69 6.58 1.79
N GLU A 490 -22.51 6.83 3.08
CA GLU A 490 -23.12 7.97 3.77
C GLU A 490 -22.58 9.30 3.27
N THR A 491 -21.28 9.40 2.95
CA THR A 491 -20.71 10.59 2.31
C THR A 491 -21.38 10.88 0.97
N VAL A 492 -21.60 9.84 0.15
CA VAL A 492 -22.29 9.98 -1.13
C VAL A 492 -23.74 10.41 -0.91
N LEU A 493 -24.46 9.77 0.02
CA LEU A 493 -25.82 10.14 0.38
C LEU A 493 -25.91 11.61 0.79
N VAL A 494 -25.06 12.06 1.70
CA VAL A 494 -25.07 13.42 2.24
C VAL A 494 -24.70 14.46 1.19
N ILE A 495 -23.60 14.26 0.46
CA ILE A 495 -23.08 15.26 -0.48
C ILE A 495 -23.83 15.26 -1.81
N ARG A 496 -24.18 14.07 -2.33
CA ARG A 496 -24.78 13.94 -3.68
C ARG A 496 -26.30 13.89 -3.66
N VAL A 497 -26.90 13.25 -2.66
CA VAL A 497 -28.36 13.07 -2.59
C VAL A 497 -29.00 14.22 -1.81
N LEU A 498 -28.53 14.48 -0.57
CA LEU A 498 -29.10 15.53 0.28
C LEU A 498 -28.58 16.93 -0.04
N GLY A 499 -27.31 17.04 -0.47
CA GLY A 499 -26.68 18.33 -0.79
C GLY A 499 -26.35 19.20 0.43
N GLU A 500 -26.31 18.62 1.64
CA GLU A 500 -26.01 19.34 2.88
C GLU A 500 -24.66 18.90 3.46
N PHE A 501 -23.80 19.86 3.81
CA PHE A 501 -22.46 19.54 4.35
C PHE A 501 -22.42 19.42 5.88
N ARG A 502 -23.45 19.84 6.61
CA ARG A 502 -23.43 19.80 8.09
C ARG A 502 -23.36 18.38 8.65
N PRO A 503 -24.11 17.39 8.15
CA PRO A 503 -24.02 16.00 8.63
C PRO A 503 -22.61 15.40 8.49
N MET A 504 -21.82 15.86 7.50
CA MET A 504 -20.44 15.40 7.31
C MET A 504 -19.53 15.67 8.51
N LEU A 505 -19.82 16.72 9.31
CA LEU A 505 -19.06 17.00 10.53
C LEU A 505 -19.24 15.87 11.55
N TYR A 506 -20.48 15.40 11.74
CA TYR A 506 -20.77 14.29 12.65
C TYR A 506 -20.20 12.97 12.11
N LEU A 507 -20.37 12.68 10.82
CA LEU A 507 -19.83 11.46 10.21
C LEU A 507 -18.29 11.39 10.31
N SER A 508 -17.61 12.49 10.02
CA SER A 508 -16.15 12.58 10.12
C SER A 508 -15.66 12.52 11.56
N ALA A 509 -16.38 13.16 12.49
CA ALA A 509 -16.06 13.08 13.91
C ALA A 509 -16.22 11.66 14.46
N ALA A 510 -17.28 10.93 14.08
CA ALA A 510 -17.48 9.53 14.47
C ALA A 510 -16.32 8.65 13.98
N ALA A 511 -15.94 8.77 12.71
CA ALA A 511 -14.81 8.01 12.15
C ALA A 511 -13.49 8.32 12.86
N LEU A 512 -13.22 9.59 13.16
CA LEU A 512 -12.03 10.01 13.91
C LEU A 512 -12.03 9.47 15.34
N LEU A 513 -13.16 9.55 16.05
CA LEU A 513 -13.29 9.02 17.41
C LEU A 513 -13.01 7.52 17.45
N PHE A 514 -13.61 6.76 16.53
CA PHE A 514 -13.34 5.32 16.42
C PHE A 514 -11.85 5.04 16.17
N ALA A 515 -11.25 5.73 15.19
CA ALA A 515 -9.83 5.55 14.88
C ALA A 515 -8.90 5.86 16.06
N VAL A 516 -9.21 6.90 16.84
CA VAL A 516 -8.49 7.22 18.08
C VAL A 516 -8.62 6.08 19.10
N GLY A 517 -9.82 5.53 19.28
CA GLY A 517 -10.04 4.36 20.15
C GLY A 517 -9.17 3.15 19.74
N GLN A 518 -9.11 2.86 18.43
CA GLN A 518 -8.27 1.78 17.92
C GLN A 518 -6.78 2.04 18.16
N ILE A 519 -6.30 3.27 18.00
CA ILE A 519 -4.90 3.64 18.33
C ILE A 519 -4.60 3.38 19.80
N PHE A 520 -5.51 3.75 20.71
CA PHE A 520 -5.32 3.47 22.13
C PHE A 520 -5.23 1.98 22.42
N ASN A 521 -6.10 1.18 21.80
CA ASN A 521 -6.13 -0.27 22.00
C ASN A 521 -4.87 -0.97 21.48
N TYR A 522 -4.44 -0.60 20.28
CA TYR A 522 -3.44 -1.34 19.53
C TYR A 522 -2.02 -0.82 19.71
N VAL A 523 -1.84 0.49 19.89
CA VAL A 523 -0.52 1.13 19.94
C VAL A 523 -0.16 1.57 21.36
N VAL A 524 -1.10 2.12 22.11
CA VAL A 524 -0.81 2.81 23.39
C VAL A 524 -1.00 1.88 24.60
N SER A 525 -1.63 0.72 24.40
CA SER A 525 -2.16 -0.13 25.48
C SER A 525 -1.10 -0.68 26.44
N THR A 526 0.05 -1.12 25.92
CA THR A 526 1.17 -1.63 26.73
C THR A 526 1.85 -0.52 27.52
N HIS A 527 2.07 0.64 26.90
CA HIS A 527 2.63 1.81 27.55
C HIS A 527 1.75 2.28 28.72
N LEU A 528 0.43 2.29 28.54
CA LEU A 528 -0.53 2.62 29.61
C LEU A 528 -0.53 1.57 30.72
N CYS A 529 -0.46 0.29 30.36
CA CYS A 529 -0.38 -0.79 31.34
C CYS A 529 0.87 -0.69 32.19
N GLN A 530 2.04 -0.48 31.58
CA GLN A 530 3.31 -0.33 32.30
C GLN A 530 3.31 0.92 33.17
N ALA A 531 2.89 2.07 32.63
CA ALA A 531 2.82 3.32 33.38
C ALA A 531 1.86 3.25 34.57
N SER A 532 0.75 2.50 34.44
CA SER A 532 -0.24 2.34 35.51
C SER A 532 0.07 1.19 36.48
N HIS A 533 1.20 0.49 36.30
CA HIS A 533 1.57 -0.70 37.07
C HIS A 533 0.48 -1.78 37.03
N GLY A 534 -0.02 -2.09 35.83
CA GLY A 534 -0.99 -3.18 35.62
C GLY A 534 -2.42 -2.85 36.04
N LYS A 535 -2.77 -1.58 36.28
CA LYS A 535 -4.12 -1.18 36.70
C LYS A 535 -5.08 -0.93 35.55
N VAL A 536 -4.60 -0.29 34.47
CA VAL A 536 -5.38 0.05 33.28
C VAL A 536 -4.55 -0.14 32.02
N ASN A 537 -5.17 -0.51 30.90
CA ASN A 537 -4.54 -0.57 29.58
C ASN A 537 -5.33 0.28 28.57
N GLY A 538 -5.00 0.16 27.29
CA GLY A 538 -5.64 0.93 26.22
C GLY A 538 -7.12 0.61 26.00
N ALA A 539 -7.59 -0.55 26.45
CA ALA A 539 -8.97 -0.99 26.26
C ALA A 539 -9.98 -0.01 26.90
N ILE A 540 -9.69 0.60 28.04
CA ILE A 540 -10.58 1.60 28.67
C ILE A 540 -10.85 2.79 27.73
N PHE A 541 -9.83 3.22 26.98
CA PHE A 541 -9.95 4.33 26.04
C PHE A 541 -10.61 3.86 24.75
N GLU A 542 -10.37 2.63 24.33
CA GLU A 542 -11.08 2.01 23.21
C GLU A 542 -12.59 2.00 23.47
N THR A 543 -13.06 1.43 24.59
CA THR A 543 -14.48 1.42 24.99
C THR A 543 -15.05 2.85 25.02
N PHE A 544 -14.32 3.80 25.61
CA PHE A 544 -14.75 5.19 25.72
C PHE A 544 -14.94 5.87 24.35
N PHE A 545 -13.93 5.77 23.48
CA PHE A 545 -13.97 6.40 22.17
C PHE A 545 -14.91 5.68 21.20
N THR A 546 -15.09 4.36 21.34
CA THR A 546 -16.09 3.59 20.61
C THR A 546 -17.50 4.02 21.01
N LEU A 547 -17.78 4.21 22.30
CA LEU A 547 -19.04 4.81 22.76
C LEU A 547 -19.27 6.20 22.15
N LEU A 548 -18.28 7.09 22.21
CA LEU A 548 -18.40 8.44 21.62
C LEU A 548 -18.64 8.37 20.11
N SER A 549 -18.01 7.44 19.41
CA SER A 549 -18.25 7.20 17.99
C SER A 549 -19.69 6.77 17.75
N VAL A 550 -20.21 5.76 18.46
CA VAL A 550 -21.59 5.28 18.33
C VAL A 550 -22.61 6.39 18.61
N VAL A 551 -22.39 7.19 19.66
CA VAL A 551 -23.23 8.35 19.97
C VAL A 551 -23.19 9.37 18.82
N THR A 552 -22.03 9.59 18.23
CA THR A 552 -21.87 10.54 17.11
C THR A 552 -22.48 10.01 15.81
N VAL A 553 -22.42 8.69 15.55
CA VAL A 553 -23.16 8.03 14.46
C VAL A 553 -24.66 8.22 14.64
N TRP A 554 -25.17 8.12 15.87
CA TRP A 554 -26.58 8.40 16.14
C TRP A 554 -26.95 9.86 15.87
N PHE A 555 -26.08 10.83 16.25
CA PHE A 555 -26.30 12.24 15.91
C PHE A 555 -26.23 12.51 14.41
N PHE A 556 -25.31 11.85 13.71
CA PHE A 556 -25.23 11.87 12.25
C PHE A 556 -26.55 11.39 11.63
N TRP A 557 -27.03 10.20 12.02
CA TRP A 557 -28.31 9.66 11.56
C TRP A 557 -29.48 10.59 11.89
N SER A 558 -29.53 11.13 13.11
CA SER A 558 -30.56 12.09 13.48
C SER A 558 -30.52 13.35 12.61
N SER A 559 -29.33 13.82 12.19
CA SER A 559 -29.17 15.04 11.40
C SER A 559 -29.59 14.91 9.93
N ILE A 560 -29.62 13.68 9.39
CA ILE A 560 -30.05 13.42 8.01
C ILE A 560 -31.54 13.10 7.89
N THR A 561 -32.29 13.14 8.99
CA THR A 561 -33.74 12.85 9.04
C THR A 561 -34.58 14.12 9.14
N GLU A 562 -35.76 14.13 8.49
CA GLU A 562 -36.53 15.34 8.12
C GLU A 562 -37.06 16.20 9.28
N ASP A 563 -37.14 15.65 10.51
CA ASP A 563 -37.78 16.32 11.65
C ASP A 563 -37.10 17.65 12.08
N ASP A 564 -35.89 17.97 11.61
CA ASP A 564 -35.10 19.15 12.01
C ASP A 564 -35.01 20.25 10.91
N TRP A 565 -35.70 20.11 9.78
CA TRP A 565 -35.71 21.14 8.73
C TRP A 565 -36.76 22.21 9.02
N PRO A 566 -36.43 23.52 8.98
CA PRO A 566 -37.42 24.57 9.13
C PRO A 566 -38.39 24.48 7.95
N MET A 567 -39.59 23.95 8.21
CA MET A 567 -40.70 24.02 7.27
C MET A 567 -40.87 25.50 6.89
N PRO A 568 -40.91 25.85 5.59
CA PRO A 568 -41.21 27.21 5.18
C PRO A 568 -42.50 27.62 5.88
N MET A 569 -42.46 28.70 6.67
CA MET A 569 -43.67 29.26 7.25
C MET A 569 -44.60 29.56 6.08
N GLY A 570 -45.66 28.74 5.96
CA GLY A 570 -46.66 28.88 4.93
C GLY A 570 -47.15 30.31 4.94
N VAL A 571 -46.87 31.00 3.83
CA VAL A 571 -47.49 32.27 3.51
C VAL A 571 -48.99 32.04 3.61
N GLY A 572 -49.63 32.72 4.56
CA GLY A 572 -51.08 32.81 4.64
C GLY A 572 -51.59 33.36 3.31
N GLY A 573 -52.13 32.45 2.48
CA GLY A 573 -52.83 32.75 1.25
C GLY A 573 -54.05 31.86 1.23
N GLY A 574 -55.18 32.39 1.70
CA GLY A 574 -56.42 31.65 1.76
C GLY A 574 -56.99 31.37 0.37
N TYR A 575 -57.75 30.29 0.25
CA TYR A 575 -58.96 30.19 -0.55
C TYR A 575 -59.85 29.07 0.02
N SER A 576 -61.10 29.46 0.31
CA SER A 576 -62.32 28.74 0.75
C SER A 576 -62.26 27.78 1.93
#